data_AF-A0A1P8KIP0-F1
#
_entry.id   AF-A0A1P8KIP0-F1
#
_cell.length_a   1.000
_cell.length_b   1.000
_cell.length_c   1.000
_cell.angle_alpha   90.00
_cell.angle_beta   90.00
_cell.angle_gamma   90.00
#
_symmetry.space_group_name_H-M   'P 1'
#
loop_
_entity.id
_entity.type
_entity.pdbx_description
1 polymer ?
#
loop_
_entity_poly.entity_id
_entity_poly.type
_entity_poly.pdbx_seq_one_letter_code
_entity_poly.pdbx_strand_id
1 'polypeptide(L)'
;MNASRLIDRLMSYYNVHTISELSNILNIGQPAISKWKKNNSIKTIKNKLLELGIYDEIIKKEEIDLINEEVLSFFDLILDHTKYQLRDKIKSYTDGSFFDWANKMIPKKYLQNILKDISEEKSNFTVFNSKDELISRIKGIEVTLINKNNKVQLSNFIENSLSKIECYVLIQEHEEIMNYKGFWK
;
A
#
# COMPACT_ATOMS: atom_id res chain seq x y z
N MET A 1 -15.19 14.98 12.64
CA MET A 1 -14.67 16.28 13.11
C MET A 1 -15.61 16.90 14.15
N ASN A 2 -15.13 17.31 15.33
CA ASN A 2 -15.91 18.03 16.35
C ASN A 2 -15.11 19.20 16.96
N ALA A 3 -15.76 20.10 17.70
CA ALA A 3 -15.14 21.29 18.26
C ALA A 3 -14.02 20.99 19.27
N SER A 4 -14.15 19.93 20.07
CA SER A 4 -13.10 19.51 21.01
C SER A 4 -11.81 19.17 20.26
N ARG A 5 -11.91 18.33 19.22
CA ARG A 5 -10.75 17.93 18.40
C ARG A 5 -10.09 19.12 17.70
N LEU A 6 -10.89 20.07 17.22
CA LEU A 6 -10.37 21.30 16.60
C LEU A 6 -9.62 22.19 17.61
N ILE A 7 -10.11 22.28 18.85
CA ILE A 7 -9.45 23.01 19.92
C ILE A 7 -8.15 22.30 20.32
N ASP A 8 -8.17 20.98 20.50
CA ASP A 8 -6.97 20.20 20.85
C ASP A 8 -5.88 20.32 19.76
N ARG A 9 -6.27 20.39 18.49
CA ARG A 9 -5.36 20.68 17.37
C ARG A 9 -4.81 22.10 17.39
N LEU A 10 -5.64 23.10 17.66
CA LEU A 10 -5.18 24.47 17.86
C LEU A 10 -4.16 24.56 19.00
N MET A 11 -4.42 23.86 20.10
CA MET A 11 -3.49 23.77 21.22
C MET A 11 -2.17 23.12 20.81
N SER A 12 -2.23 22.02 20.05
CA SER A 12 -1.05 21.33 19.54
C SER A 12 -0.25 22.19 18.55
N TYR A 13 -0.95 22.90 17.65
CA TYR A 13 -0.34 23.79 16.65
C TYR A 13 0.46 24.92 17.29
N TYR A 14 -0.10 25.54 18.33
CA TYR A 14 0.59 26.60 19.08
C TYR A 14 1.47 26.08 20.23
N ASN A 15 1.55 24.75 20.40
CA ASN A 15 2.27 24.11 21.50
C ASN A 15 1.89 24.67 22.88
N VAL A 16 0.59 24.75 23.16
CA VAL A 16 0.04 25.20 24.44
C VAL A 16 -0.71 24.07 25.13
N HIS A 17 -0.80 24.13 26.46
CA HIS A 17 -1.37 23.06 27.28
C HIS A 17 -2.64 23.47 28.03
N THR A 18 -2.99 24.76 27.98
CA THR A 18 -4.20 25.29 28.62
C THR A 18 -5.06 26.13 27.68
N ILE A 19 -6.37 26.17 27.96
CA ILE A 19 -7.32 27.07 27.28
C ILE A 19 -6.97 28.55 27.54
N SER A 20 -6.33 28.84 28.67
CA SER A 20 -5.84 30.18 29.01
C SER A 20 -4.76 30.66 28.05
N GLU A 21 -3.74 29.83 27.81
CA GLU A 21 -2.67 30.13 26.86
C GLU A 21 -3.23 30.28 25.44
N LEU A 22 -4.11 29.35 25.02
CA LEU A 22 -4.74 29.44 23.71
C LEU A 22 -5.58 30.72 23.56
N SER A 23 -6.33 31.09 24.60
CA SER A 23 -7.12 32.33 24.66
C SER A 23 -6.26 33.57 24.46
N ASN A 24 -5.08 33.62 25.09
CA ASN A 24 -4.13 34.71 24.92
C ASN A 24 -3.60 34.79 23.49
N ILE A 25 -3.22 33.65 22.89
CA ILE A 25 -2.72 33.60 21.51
C ILE A 25 -3.79 34.02 20.50
N LEU A 26 -5.02 33.52 20.67
CA LEU A 26 -6.14 33.80 19.77
C LEU A 26 -6.74 35.20 19.96
N ASN A 27 -6.31 35.92 21.01
CA ASN A 27 -6.85 37.19 21.46
C ASN A 27 -8.39 37.17 21.61
N ILE A 28 -8.90 36.13 22.28
CA ILE A 28 -10.32 35.94 22.59
C ILE A 28 -10.46 35.50 24.04
N GLY A 29 -11.58 35.76 24.69
CA GLY A 29 -11.77 35.31 26.07
C GLY A 29 -11.89 33.79 26.21
N GLN A 30 -11.30 33.21 27.26
CA GLN A 30 -11.44 31.79 27.60
C GLN A 30 -12.90 31.28 27.58
N PRO A 31 -13.91 32.04 28.08
CA PRO A 31 -15.30 31.60 28.00
C PRO A 31 -15.80 31.38 26.57
N ALA A 32 -15.26 32.11 25.58
CA ALA A 32 -15.60 31.92 24.17
C ALA A 32 -15.14 30.55 23.66
N ILE A 33 -13.89 30.16 23.97
CA ILE A 33 -13.35 28.84 23.60
C ILE A 33 -14.13 27.72 24.29
N SER A 34 -14.41 27.86 25.58
CA SER A 34 -15.25 26.91 26.32
C SER A 34 -16.65 26.79 25.72
N LYS A 35 -17.25 27.90 25.28
CA LYS A 35 -18.55 27.90 24.59
C LYS A 35 -18.47 27.22 23.22
N TRP A 36 -17.40 27.43 22.45
CA TRP A 36 -17.20 26.71 21.19
C TRP A 36 -17.14 25.20 21.39
N LYS A 37 -16.39 24.75 22.40
CA LYS A 37 -16.30 23.32 22.77
C LYS A 37 -17.67 22.77 23.17
N LYS A 38 -18.35 23.43 24.11
CA LYS A 38 -19.65 23.01 24.66
C LYS A 38 -20.73 22.93 23.58
N ASN A 39 -20.79 23.91 22.68
CA ASN A 39 -21.84 24.01 21.66
C ASN A 39 -21.46 23.31 20.35
N ASN A 40 -20.34 22.59 20.31
CA ASN A 40 -19.80 21.99 19.09
C ASN A 40 -19.73 23.00 17.91
N SER A 41 -19.26 24.23 18.16
CA SER A 41 -19.29 25.35 17.20
C SER A 41 -18.23 25.25 16.11
N ILE A 42 -18.27 24.17 15.33
CA ILE A 42 -17.31 23.83 14.28
C ILE A 42 -17.14 24.98 13.27
N LYS A 43 -18.24 25.58 12.80
CA LYS A 43 -18.22 26.68 11.83
C LYS A 43 -17.47 27.90 12.37
N THR A 44 -17.73 28.26 13.63
CA THR A 44 -17.06 29.40 14.27
C THR A 44 -15.56 29.17 14.39
N ILE A 45 -15.15 27.96 14.79
CA ILE A 45 -13.73 27.61 14.89
C ILE A 45 -13.10 27.66 13.49
N LYS A 46 -13.72 27.05 12.47
CA LYS A 46 -13.23 27.07 11.09
C LYS A 46 -13.03 28.50 10.55
N ASN A 47 -13.97 29.40 10.80
CA ASN A 47 -13.84 30.81 10.43
C ASN A 47 -12.64 31.46 11.14
N LYS A 48 -12.45 31.18 12.44
CA LYS A 48 -11.28 31.68 13.18
C LYS A 48 -9.96 31.14 12.60
N LEU A 49 -9.91 29.89 12.17
CA LEU A 49 -8.73 29.33 11.49
C LEU A 49 -8.43 30.04 10.17
N LEU A 50 -9.46 30.41 9.40
CA LEU A 50 -9.32 31.19 8.16
C LEU A 50 -8.78 32.60 8.45
N GLU A 51 -9.33 33.27 9.47
CA GLU A 51 -8.85 34.59 9.91
C GLU A 51 -7.37 34.59 10.29
N LEU A 52 -6.89 33.48 10.86
CA LEU A 52 -5.50 33.30 11.29
C LEU A 52 -4.58 32.78 10.18
N GLY A 53 -5.11 32.41 9.01
CA GLY A 53 -4.33 31.86 7.91
C GLY A 53 -3.83 30.41 8.10
N ILE A 54 -4.33 29.70 9.11
CA ILE A 54 -3.85 28.36 9.52
C ILE A 54 -4.86 27.24 9.21
N TYR A 55 -5.92 27.55 8.47
CA TYR A 55 -6.98 26.60 8.13
C TYR A 55 -6.42 25.34 7.46
N ASP A 56 -5.55 25.51 6.47
CA ASP A 56 -5.00 24.42 5.68
C ASP A 56 -4.10 23.50 6.53
N GLU A 57 -3.31 24.08 7.44
CA GLU A 57 -2.39 23.34 8.30
C GLU A 57 -3.13 22.46 9.32
N ILE A 58 -4.30 22.92 9.80
CA ILE A 58 -5.08 22.24 10.83
C ILE A 58 -6.15 21.32 10.24
N ILE A 59 -6.89 21.79 9.22
CA ILE A 59 -8.06 21.09 8.64
C ILE A 59 -7.66 20.18 7.49
N LYS A 60 -6.96 20.68 6.45
CA LYS A 60 -6.60 19.84 5.31
C LYS A 60 -5.75 18.66 5.73
N LYS A 61 -4.87 18.86 6.72
CA LYS A 61 -4.09 17.77 7.32
C LYS A 61 -4.98 16.67 7.92
N GLU A 62 -6.06 17.00 8.66
CA GLU A 62 -6.98 15.98 9.20
C GLU A 62 -7.70 15.19 8.11
N GLU A 63 -8.20 15.91 7.10
CA GLU A 63 -8.95 15.29 6.01
C GLU A 63 -8.05 14.34 5.23
N ILE A 64 -6.79 14.73 4.99
CA ILE A 64 -5.77 13.87 4.37
C ILE A 64 -5.46 12.65 5.26
N ASP A 65 -5.24 12.83 6.57
CA ASP A 65 -4.92 11.71 7.47
C ASP A 65 -6.04 10.66 7.51
N LEU A 66 -7.30 11.09 7.61
CA LEU A 66 -8.47 10.19 7.59
C LEU A 66 -8.63 9.48 6.25
N ILE A 67 -8.46 10.21 5.14
CA ILE A 67 -8.47 9.62 3.80
C ILE A 67 -7.35 8.58 3.68
N ASN A 68 -6.15 8.86 4.22
CA ASN A 68 -5.03 7.93 4.17
C ASN A 68 -5.32 6.64 4.94
N GLU A 69 -5.90 6.71 6.14
CA GLU A 69 -6.28 5.51 6.91
C GLU A 69 -7.29 4.64 6.14
N GLU A 70 -8.32 5.25 5.56
CA GLU A 70 -9.31 4.54 4.75
C GLU A 70 -8.68 3.95 3.48
N VAL A 71 -7.85 4.71 2.77
CA VAL A 71 -7.14 4.26 1.57
C VAL A 71 -6.19 3.11 1.88
N LEU A 72 -5.45 3.17 2.99
CA LEU A 72 -4.57 2.09 3.44
C LEU A 72 -5.36 0.81 3.71
N SER A 73 -6.49 0.92 4.42
CA SER A 73 -7.35 -0.25 4.69
C SER A 73 -7.90 -0.88 3.40
N PHE A 74 -8.27 -0.05 2.43
CA PHE A 74 -8.73 -0.53 1.13
C PHE A 74 -7.59 -1.15 0.32
N PHE A 75 -6.39 -0.59 0.41
CA PHE A 75 -5.19 -1.14 -0.21
C PHE A 75 -4.87 -2.52 0.35
N ASP A 76 -4.89 -2.71 1.67
CA ASP A 76 -4.69 -4.01 2.32
C ASP A 76 -5.71 -5.04 1.84
N LEU A 77 -6.99 -4.66 1.74
CA LEU A 77 -8.04 -5.54 1.21
C LEU A 77 -7.80 -5.93 -0.26
N ILE A 78 -7.35 -4.98 -1.08
CA ILE A 78 -6.96 -5.28 -2.48
C ILE A 78 -5.77 -6.25 -2.50
N LEU A 79 -4.75 -6.04 -1.67
CA LEU A 79 -3.57 -6.90 -1.64
C LEU A 79 -3.96 -8.34 -1.26
N ASP A 80 -4.79 -8.50 -0.24
CA ASP A 80 -5.29 -9.81 0.18
C ASP A 80 -6.08 -10.49 -0.94
N HIS A 81 -7.04 -9.80 -1.55
CA HIS A 81 -7.81 -10.35 -2.66
C HIS A 81 -6.92 -10.72 -3.85
N THR A 82 -5.96 -9.85 -4.18
CA THR A 82 -5.00 -10.08 -5.27
C THR A 82 -4.15 -11.32 -4.99
N LYS A 83 -3.75 -11.56 -3.74
CA LYS A 83 -3.02 -12.77 -3.35
C LYS A 83 -3.81 -14.04 -3.68
N TYR A 84 -5.11 -14.07 -3.41
CA TYR A 84 -5.98 -15.21 -3.75
C TYR A 84 -6.17 -15.39 -5.26
N GLN A 85 -6.36 -14.31 -6.02
CA GLN A 85 -6.50 -14.41 -7.48
C GLN A 85 -5.20 -14.83 -8.16
N LEU A 86 -4.08 -14.28 -7.72
CA LEU A 86 -2.75 -14.63 -8.20
C LEU A 86 -2.46 -16.10 -7.95
N ARG A 87 -2.91 -16.62 -6.81
CA ARG A 87 -2.90 -18.03 -6.49
C ARG A 87 -3.62 -18.83 -7.61
N ASP A 88 -4.88 -18.56 -7.90
CA ASP A 88 -5.59 -19.34 -8.92
C ASP A 88 -4.95 -19.24 -10.32
N LYS A 89 -4.41 -18.08 -10.68
CA LYS A 89 -3.71 -17.87 -11.96
C LYS A 89 -2.42 -18.69 -12.07
N ILE A 90 -1.56 -18.69 -11.05
CA ILE A 90 -0.33 -19.48 -11.09
C ILE A 90 -0.67 -20.97 -11.11
N LYS A 91 -1.66 -21.41 -10.33
CA LYS A 91 -2.09 -22.81 -10.32
C LYS A 91 -2.60 -23.27 -11.70
N SER A 92 -3.46 -22.49 -12.35
CA SER A 92 -3.98 -22.82 -13.69
C SER A 92 -2.88 -22.86 -14.76
N TYR A 93 -1.84 -22.05 -14.62
CA TYR A 93 -0.65 -22.15 -15.47
C TYR A 93 0.07 -23.49 -15.28
N THR A 94 -0.06 -24.12 -14.11
CA THR A 94 0.80 -25.23 -13.71
C THR A 94 0.14 -26.60 -13.71
N ASP A 95 -1.19 -26.65 -13.64
CA ASP A 95 -1.97 -27.88 -13.81
C ASP A 95 -1.81 -28.40 -15.26
N GLY A 96 -1.38 -29.66 -15.44
CA GLY A 96 -1.06 -30.25 -16.75
C GLY A 96 -0.60 -31.71 -16.65
N SER A 97 -0.34 -32.37 -17.78
CA SER A 97 0.15 -33.76 -17.82
C SER A 97 1.50 -33.93 -17.10
N PHE A 98 1.92 -35.16 -16.76
CA PHE A 98 3.21 -35.41 -16.07
C PHE A 98 4.44 -34.79 -16.78
N PHE A 99 4.45 -34.79 -18.12
CA PHE A 99 5.52 -34.16 -18.91
C PHE A 99 5.38 -32.63 -18.99
N ASP A 100 4.15 -32.09 -18.99
CA ASP A 100 3.92 -30.65 -18.83
C ASP A 100 4.35 -30.17 -17.44
N TRP A 101 4.06 -30.96 -16.41
CA TRP A 101 4.41 -30.69 -15.02
C TRP A 101 5.93 -30.59 -14.83
N ALA A 102 6.71 -31.50 -15.42
CA ALA A 102 8.18 -31.44 -15.37
C ALA A 102 8.72 -30.19 -16.09
N ASN A 103 8.16 -29.85 -17.26
CA ASN A 103 8.52 -28.64 -18.00
C ASN A 103 8.07 -27.35 -17.30
N LYS A 104 7.05 -27.39 -16.43
CA LYS A 104 6.54 -26.27 -15.62
C LYS A 104 7.26 -26.13 -14.26
N MET A 105 7.74 -27.23 -13.68
CA MET A 105 8.56 -27.29 -12.45
C MET A 105 9.90 -26.57 -12.60
N ILE A 106 10.50 -26.65 -13.79
CA ILE A 106 11.76 -25.97 -14.12
C ILE A 106 11.54 -24.43 -14.01
N PRO A 107 10.66 -23.77 -14.78
CA PRO A 107 10.27 -22.36 -14.61
C PRO A 107 9.91 -21.96 -13.18
N LYS A 108 9.20 -22.81 -12.44
CA LYS A 108 8.85 -22.55 -11.03
C LYS A 108 10.07 -22.32 -10.15
N LYS A 109 11.08 -23.20 -10.22
CA LYS A 109 12.30 -23.05 -9.41
C LYS A 109 13.06 -21.77 -9.74
N TYR A 110 13.11 -21.37 -11.01
CA TYR A 110 13.72 -20.08 -11.38
C TYR A 110 12.90 -18.91 -10.89
N LEU A 111 11.58 -18.94 -11.04
CA LEU A 111 10.73 -17.89 -10.50
C LEU A 111 10.91 -17.77 -8.98
N GLN A 112 10.98 -18.88 -8.25
CA GLN A 112 11.27 -18.86 -6.80
C GLN A 112 12.63 -18.22 -6.49
N ASN A 113 13.68 -18.59 -7.22
CA ASN A 113 15.01 -18.01 -7.02
C ASN A 113 15.03 -16.51 -7.35
N ILE A 114 14.43 -16.11 -8.48
CA ILE A 114 14.30 -14.71 -8.89
C ILE A 114 13.55 -13.91 -7.82
N LEU A 115 12.41 -14.42 -7.35
CA LEU A 115 11.61 -13.74 -6.34
C LEU A 115 12.36 -13.65 -5.02
N LYS A 116 13.12 -14.69 -4.65
CA LYS A 116 13.98 -14.65 -3.46
C LYS A 116 15.06 -13.59 -3.59
N ASP A 117 15.77 -13.53 -4.71
CA ASP A 117 16.80 -12.52 -4.98
C ASP A 117 16.21 -11.11 -4.98
N ILE A 118 15.05 -10.92 -5.63
CA ILE A 118 14.33 -9.64 -5.68
C ILE A 118 13.82 -9.23 -4.29
N SER A 119 13.43 -10.20 -3.44
CA SER A 119 12.88 -9.91 -2.12
C SER A 119 13.88 -9.29 -1.15
N GLU A 120 15.18 -9.46 -1.39
CA GLU A 120 16.25 -8.78 -0.64
C GLU A 120 16.20 -7.25 -0.84
N GLU A 121 15.65 -6.81 -1.97
CA GLU A 121 15.49 -5.41 -2.37
C GLU A 121 14.01 -4.97 -2.34
N LYS A 122 13.13 -5.68 -1.63
CA LYS A 122 11.66 -5.50 -1.70
C LYS A 122 11.16 -4.07 -1.48
N SER A 123 11.90 -3.24 -0.73
CA SER A 123 11.58 -1.82 -0.50
C SER A 123 11.67 -0.94 -1.75
N ASN A 124 12.38 -1.40 -2.79
CA ASN A 124 12.56 -0.67 -4.05
C ASN A 124 11.39 -0.91 -5.03
N PHE A 125 10.47 -1.81 -4.67
CA PHE A 125 9.37 -2.23 -5.52
C PHE A 125 8.08 -1.53 -5.12
N THR A 126 7.40 -1.00 -6.13
CA THR A 126 6.09 -0.37 -6.05
C THR A 126 5.15 -1.09 -7.01
N VAL A 127 3.85 -0.86 -6.88
CA VAL A 127 2.86 -1.36 -7.85
C VAL A 127 3.24 -0.97 -9.28
N PHE A 128 3.84 0.20 -9.49
CA PHE A 128 4.08 0.73 -10.84
C PHE A 128 5.26 0.08 -11.57
N ASN A 129 6.34 -0.27 -10.86
CA ASN A 129 7.60 -0.78 -11.44
C ASN A 129 7.76 -2.30 -11.32
N SER A 130 7.02 -2.97 -10.44
CA SER A 130 7.23 -4.40 -10.12
C SER A 130 7.16 -5.33 -11.32
N LYS A 131 6.25 -5.07 -12.26
CA LYS A 131 6.09 -5.91 -13.45
C LYS A 131 7.29 -5.80 -14.39
N ASP A 132 7.72 -4.58 -14.67
CA ASP A 132 8.80 -4.31 -15.62
C ASP A 132 10.15 -4.82 -15.09
N GLU A 133 10.38 -4.66 -13.79
CA GLU A 133 11.60 -5.16 -13.14
C GLU A 133 11.61 -6.70 -13.07
N LEU A 134 10.49 -7.33 -12.73
CA LEU A 134 10.38 -8.79 -12.74
C LEU A 134 10.63 -9.37 -14.14
N ILE A 135 10.06 -8.76 -15.17
CA ILE A 135 10.29 -9.16 -16.57
C ILE A 135 11.77 -8.96 -16.96
N SER A 136 12.37 -7.85 -16.56
CA SER A 136 13.78 -7.55 -16.85
C SER A 136 14.71 -8.57 -16.20
N ARG A 137 14.46 -8.94 -14.95
CA ARG A 137 15.21 -9.99 -14.23
C ARG A 137 15.05 -11.36 -14.89
N ILE A 138 13.84 -11.75 -15.30
CA ILE A 138 13.63 -12.99 -16.06
C ILE A 138 14.39 -12.96 -17.39
N LYS A 139 14.36 -11.84 -18.12
CA LYS A 139 15.06 -11.66 -19.40
C LYS A 139 16.59 -11.60 -19.23
N GLY A 140 17.10 -11.20 -18.07
CA GLY A 140 18.53 -11.12 -17.78
C GLY A 140 19.23 -12.46 -17.48
N ILE A 141 18.47 -13.53 -17.18
CA ILE A 141 19.05 -14.83 -16.80
C ILE A 141 19.73 -15.54 -17.96
N GLU A 142 20.91 -16.13 -17.72
CA GLU A 142 21.62 -16.92 -18.72
C GLU A 142 20.83 -18.17 -19.15
N VAL A 143 20.79 -18.42 -20.46
CA VAL A 143 20.01 -19.53 -21.08
C VAL A 143 20.66 -20.92 -20.83
N THR A 144 21.88 -20.96 -20.34
CA THR A 144 22.52 -22.18 -19.83
C THR A 144 21.88 -22.63 -18.52
N LEU A 145 21.39 -21.69 -17.70
CA LEU A 145 20.73 -21.96 -16.43
C LEU A 145 19.28 -22.39 -16.63
N ILE A 146 18.58 -21.90 -17.66
CA ILE A 146 17.19 -22.25 -18.00
C ILE A 146 17.05 -22.43 -19.52
N ASN A 147 16.34 -23.47 -19.99
CA ASN A 147 16.17 -23.62 -21.44
C ASN A 147 15.48 -22.37 -22.05
N LYS A 148 15.83 -22.04 -23.30
CA LYS A 148 15.35 -20.83 -24.00
C LYS A 148 13.82 -20.74 -24.07
N ASN A 149 13.14 -21.87 -24.25
CA ASN A 149 11.67 -21.93 -24.35
C ASN A 149 11.01 -21.62 -23.01
N ASN A 150 11.54 -22.13 -21.91
CA ASN A 150 11.04 -21.95 -20.55
C ASN A 150 11.16 -20.48 -20.11
N LYS A 151 12.28 -19.83 -20.47
CA LYS A 151 12.47 -18.39 -20.24
C LYS A 151 11.41 -17.57 -20.99
N VAL A 152 11.17 -17.87 -22.26
CA VAL A 152 10.15 -17.19 -23.08
C VAL A 152 8.75 -17.45 -22.53
N GLN A 153 8.43 -18.68 -22.15
CA GLN A 153 7.13 -19.04 -21.57
C GLN A 153 6.88 -18.32 -20.25
N LEU A 154 7.88 -18.24 -19.38
CA LEU A 154 7.77 -17.52 -18.10
C LEU A 154 7.59 -16.02 -18.32
N SER A 155 8.41 -15.41 -19.20
CA SER A 155 8.23 -14.00 -19.56
C SER A 155 6.83 -13.73 -20.13
N ASN A 156 6.35 -14.57 -21.04
CA ASN A 156 5.02 -14.43 -21.64
C ASN A 156 3.89 -14.58 -20.62
N PHE A 157 4.03 -15.48 -19.64
CA PHE A 157 3.06 -15.63 -18.56
C PHE A 157 2.99 -14.35 -17.71
N ILE A 158 4.13 -13.83 -17.25
CA ILE A 158 4.17 -12.60 -16.46
C ILE A 158 3.63 -11.41 -17.27
N GLU A 159 4.02 -11.30 -18.53
CA GLU A 159 3.68 -10.18 -19.41
C GLU A 159 2.20 -10.17 -19.78
N ASN A 160 1.60 -11.33 -20.08
CA ASN A 160 0.23 -11.41 -20.60
C ASN A 160 -0.81 -11.78 -19.54
N SER A 161 -0.44 -12.44 -18.44
CA SER A 161 -1.40 -13.00 -17.48
C SER A 161 -1.40 -12.27 -16.13
N LEU A 162 -0.30 -11.61 -15.76
CA LEU A 162 -0.20 -10.86 -14.50
C LEU A 162 -0.27 -9.35 -14.74
N SER A 163 -1.07 -8.69 -13.90
CA SER A 163 -1.14 -7.24 -13.78
C SER A 163 0.03 -6.70 -12.96
N LYS A 164 0.16 -5.37 -12.94
CA LYS A 164 1.16 -4.66 -12.15
C LYS A 164 1.05 -4.93 -10.65
N ILE A 165 -0.17 -4.89 -10.11
CA ILE A 165 -0.42 -5.17 -8.69
C ILE A 165 -0.19 -6.63 -8.33
N GLU A 166 -0.52 -7.56 -9.24
CA GLU A 166 -0.21 -8.98 -9.05
C GLU A 166 1.30 -9.23 -9.03
N CYS A 167 2.09 -8.57 -9.88
CA CYS A 167 3.55 -8.68 -9.82
C CYS A 167 4.12 -8.09 -8.52
N TYR A 168 3.56 -6.97 -8.04
CA TYR A 168 3.93 -6.40 -6.74
C TYR A 168 3.63 -7.37 -5.59
N VAL A 169 2.41 -7.89 -5.51
CA VAL A 169 2.01 -8.88 -4.50
C VAL A 169 2.87 -10.14 -4.60
N LEU A 170 3.18 -10.60 -5.81
CA LEU A 170 4.05 -11.75 -6.03
C LEU A 170 5.44 -11.55 -5.46
N ILE A 171 6.01 -10.34 -5.54
CA ILE A 171 7.34 -10.02 -4.98
C ILE A 171 7.27 -9.91 -3.46
N GLN A 172 6.30 -9.16 -2.94
CA GLN A 172 6.20 -8.89 -1.50
C GLN A 172 5.85 -10.15 -0.69
N GLU A 173 4.95 -10.99 -1.23
CA GLU A 173 4.39 -12.16 -0.54
C GLU A 173 4.79 -13.50 -1.20
N HIS A 174 5.97 -13.52 -1.86
CA HIS A 174 6.40 -14.65 -2.68
C HIS A 174 6.42 -15.98 -1.93
N GLU A 175 6.85 -16.01 -0.66
CA GLU A 175 6.88 -17.25 0.13
C GLU A 175 5.48 -17.81 0.36
N GLU A 176 4.52 -16.95 0.73
CA GLU A 176 3.14 -17.37 1.04
C GLU A 176 2.38 -17.80 -0.21
N ILE A 177 2.71 -17.23 -1.36
CA ILE A 177 2.11 -17.58 -2.66
C ILE A 177 2.73 -18.87 -3.19
N MET A 178 4.05 -18.99 -3.16
CA MET A 178 4.77 -20.11 -3.79
C MET A 178 4.74 -21.39 -2.94
N ASN A 179 4.60 -21.28 -1.62
CA ASN A 179 4.59 -22.42 -0.68
C ASN A 179 3.18 -22.84 -0.23
N TYR A 180 2.12 -22.30 -0.83
CA TYR A 180 0.75 -22.64 -0.45
C TYR A 180 0.46 -24.15 -0.65
N LYS A 181 -0.03 -24.81 0.41
CA LYS A 181 -0.31 -26.26 0.40
C LYS A 181 -1.45 -26.58 -0.59
N GLY A 182 -1.22 -27.56 -1.47
CA GLY A 182 -2.21 -28.00 -2.47
C GLY A 182 -2.14 -27.31 -3.83
N PHE A 183 -1.14 -26.45 -4.01
CA PHE A 183 -0.93 -25.67 -5.21
C PHE A 183 -0.01 -26.35 -6.25
N TRP A 184 0.75 -27.35 -5.80
CA TRP A 184 1.83 -27.98 -6.57
C TRP A 184 1.94 -29.48 -6.26
N LYS A 185 0.83 -30.22 -6.34
CA LYS A 185 0.88 -31.69 -6.29
C LYS A 185 1.32 -32.25 -7.64
#